data_AF-A0A562C5Z4-F1
#
_entry.id   AF-A0A562C5Z4-F1
#
_cell.length_a   1.000
_cell.length_b   1.000
_cell.length_c   1.000
_cell.angle_alpha   90.00
_cell.angle_beta   90.00
_cell.angle_gamma   90.00
#
_symmetry.space_group_name_H-M   'P 1'
#
loop_
_entity.id
_entity.type
_entity.pdbx_description
1 polymer ?
#
loop_
_entity_poly.entity_id
_entity_poly.type
_entity_poly.pdbx_seq_one_letter_code
_entity_poly.pdbx_strand_id
1 'polypeptide(L)'
;MAARHDRLPLVAFAPLIGQGAEVGGLGHKVVVLKTLGGQPTMPYFALLTRGFPRLVTVSRDRLEGARDSGLESRIGVRAAVRFNDEPAVIPDIDGIEQALRQALAA
;
A
#
# COMPACT_ATOMS: atom_id res chain seq x y z
N MET A 1 19.63 14.97 22.76
CA MET A 1 18.34 15.10 22.05
C MET A 1 18.12 13.83 21.24
N ALA A 2 17.60 12.78 21.88
CA ALA A 2 17.41 11.47 21.26
C ALA A 2 15.92 11.32 20.91
N ALA A 3 15.59 11.27 19.61
CA ALA A 3 14.26 10.84 19.20
C ALA A 3 14.13 9.37 19.59
N ARG A 4 13.14 9.10 20.46
CA ARG A 4 12.78 7.80 21.01
C ARG A 4 12.41 6.85 19.86
N HIS A 5 12.65 5.56 20.04
CA HIS A 5 12.34 4.47 19.10
C HIS A 5 10.91 4.57 18.52
N ASP A 6 10.74 5.28 17.40
CA ASP A 6 9.43 5.49 16.80
C ASP A 6 8.95 4.17 16.20
N ARG A 7 7.81 3.68 16.69
CA ARG A 7 7.15 2.50 16.15
C ARG A 7 6.73 2.80 14.71
N LEU A 8 7.25 2.03 13.74
CA LEU A 8 6.85 2.13 12.34
C LEU A 8 5.61 1.25 12.09
N PRO A 9 4.44 1.82 11.78
CA PRO A 9 3.26 1.02 11.47
C PRO A 9 3.50 0.20 10.20
N LEU A 10 3.18 -1.09 10.26
CA LEU A 10 3.32 -2.02 9.14
C LEU A 10 1.93 -2.52 8.72
N VAL A 11 1.63 -2.40 7.44
CA VAL A 11 0.36 -2.85 6.83
C VAL A 11 0.64 -4.03 5.92
N ALA A 12 -0.07 -5.13 6.15
CA ALA A 12 -0.19 -6.19 5.16
C ALA A 12 -1.20 -5.75 4.10
N PHE A 13 -0.72 -5.48 2.87
CA PHE A 13 -1.56 -4.87 1.85
C PHE A 13 -2.59 -5.84 1.29
N ALA A 14 -2.23 -7.12 1.09
CA ALA A 14 -3.17 -8.08 0.52
C ALA A 14 -4.42 -8.26 1.42
N PRO A 15 -4.30 -8.48 2.74
CA PRO A 15 -5.46 -8.53 3.64
C PRO A 15 -6.27 -7.23 3.67
N LEU A 16 -5.61 -6.07 3.61
CA LEU A 16 -6.28 -4.77 3.59
C LEU A 16 -7.27 -4.68 2.41
N ILE A 17 -6.85 -5.08 1.22
CA ILE A 17 -7.70 -5.06 0.01
C ILE A 17 -8.56 -6.33 -0.11
N GLY A 18 -8.77 -7.09 0.98
CA GLY A 18 -9.55 -8.33 0.99
C GLY A 18 -8.97 -9.45 0.12
N GLN A 19 -7.65 -9.47 -0.10
CA GLN A 19 -6.95 -10.51 -0.85
C GLN A 19 -6.14 -11.42 0.09
N GLY A 20 -6.73 -12.54 0.48
CA GLY A 20 -6.03 -13.63 1.18
C GLY A 20 -5.33 -13.21 2.48
N ALA A 21 -4.70 -14.19 3.13
CA ALA A 21 -3.79 -13.90 4.23
C ALA A 21 -2.41 -13.56 3.68
N GLU A 22 -1.74 -12.61 4.31
CA GLU A 22 -0.33 -12.33 4.07
C GLU A 22 0.40 -12.33 5.41
N VAL A 23 1.14 -13.41 5.64
CA VAL A 23 1.92 -13.60 6.86
C VAL A 23 3.38 -13.39 6.51
N GLY A 24 4.05 -12.50 7.24
CA GLY A 24 5.47 -12.22 7.03
C GLY A 24 6.33 -13.49 7.19
N GLY A 25 7.45 -13.54 6.47
CA GLY A 25 8.33 -14.71 6.43
C GLY A 25 9.50 -14.52 5.46
N LEU A 26 10.30 -15.58 5.30
CA LEU A 26 11.42 -15.61 4.35
C LEU A 26 10.92 -15.30 2.92
N GLY A 27 11.47 -14.26 2.29
CA GLY A 27 11.10 -13.81 0.95
C GLY A 27 10.29 -12.52 0.92
N HIS A 28 9.56 -12.18 1.99
CA HIS A 28 8.88 -10.89 2.09
C HIS A 28 9.86 -9.72 2.20
N LYS A 29 9.42 -8.55 1.77
CA LYS A 29 10.13 -7.29 1.93
C LYS A 29 9.18 -6.26 2.54
N VAL A 30 9.77 -5.20 3.06
CA VAL A 30 9.04 -4.09 3.63
C VAL A 30 9.39 -2.84 2.83
N VAL A 31 8.37 -2.17 2.33
CA VAL A 31 8.50 -0.88 1.64
C VAL A 31 8.16 0.20 2.63
N VAL A 32 9.13 1.07 2.93
CA VAL A 32 8.90 2.23 3.79
C VAL A 32 8.46 3.40 2.91
N LEU A 33 7.29 3.92 3.20
CA LEU A 33 6.67 5.03 2.50
C LEU A 33 6.68 6.26 3.39
N LYS A 34 7.03 7.41 2.81
CA LYS A 34 6.91 8.70 3.47
C LYS A 34 5.47 9.16 3.38
N THR A 35 4.89 9.52 4.52
CA THR A 35 3.56 10.12 4.58
C THR A 35 3.57 11.50 3.97
N LEU A 36 2.51 11.87 3.26
CA LEU A 36 2.39 13.18 2.61
C LEU A 36 1.59 14.17 3.47
N GLY A 37 0.85 13.69 4.48
CA GLY A 37 -0.05 14.51 5.29
C GLY A 37 0.60 15.39 6.37
N GLY A 38 1.90 15.71 6.28
CA GLY A 38 2.57 16.75 7.06
C GLY A 38 2.68 16.57 8.59
N GLN A 39 2.24 15.44 9.15
CA GLN A 39 2.23 15.22 10.60
C GLN A 39 3.58 14.70 11.10
N PRO A 40 4.24 15.37 12.08
CA PRO A 40 5.55 14.94 12.57
C PRO A 40 5.52 13.61 13.35
N THR A 41 4.36 13.22 13.84
CA THR A 41 4.18 12.06 14.75
C THR A 41 4.11 10.72 14.02
N MET A 42 3.82 10.72 12.72
CA MET A 42 3.85 9.52 11.88
C MET A 42 4.38 9.89 10.49
N PRO A 43 5.70 10.18 10.35
CA PRO A 43 6.29 10.64 9.10
C PRO A 43 6.48 9.51 8.06
N TYR A 44 6.35 8.26 8.51
CA TYR A 44 6.51 7.07 7.68
C TYR A 44 5.53 5.99 8.10
N PHE A 45 5.16 5.14 7.13
CA PHE A 45 4.56 3.84 7.39
C PHE A 45 5.15 2.81 6.42
N ALA A 46 4.86 1.54 6.65
CA ALA A 46 5.42 0.45 5.89
C ALA A 46 4.34 -0.44 5.27
N LEU A 47 4.61 -0.95 4.07
CA LEU A 47 3.83 -2.00 3.42
C LEU A 47 4.63 -3.29 3.36
N LEU A 48 3.99 -4.41 3.68
CA LEU A 48 4.53 -5.75 3.42
C LEU A 48 4.36 -6.09 1.93
N THR A 49 5.41 -6.64 1.31
CA THR A 49 5.40 -7.05 -0.09
C THR A 49 6.01 -8.44 -0.27
N ARG A 50 5.63 -9.11 -1.37
CA ARG A 50 6.27 -10.34 -1.83
C ARG A 50 7.45 -10.00 -2.74
N GLY A 51 8.65 -9.98 -2.17
CA GLY A 51 9.87 -9.59 -2.89
C GLY A 51 10.04 -8.07 -3.04
N PHE A 52 11.08 -7.67 -3.77
CA PHE A 52 11.44 -6.27 -3.95
C PHE A 52 10.52 -5.58 -4.98
N PRO A 53 9.98 -4.39 -4.68
CA PRO A 53 9.29 -3.59 -5.67
C PRO A 53 10.22 -3.27 -6.84
N ARG A 54 9.63 -3.19 -8.03
CA ARG A 54 10.32 -2.71 -9.23
C ARG A 54 9.61 -1.48 -9.75
N LEU A 55 10.38 -0.51 -10.23
CA LEU A 55 9.83 0.61 -10.96
C LEU A 55 9.34 0.11 -12.33
N VAL A 56 8.10 0.40 -12.65
CA VAL A 56 7.48 0.00 -13.91
C VAL A 56 6.71 1.18 -14.50
N THR A 57 6.70 1.28 -15.82
CA THR A 57 5.91 2.28 -16.55
C THR A 57 4.62 1.66 -17.04
N VAL A 58 3.50 2.33 -16.77
CA VAL A 58 2.17 1.92 -17.19
C VAL A 58 1.64 2.94 -18.20
N SER A 59 1.16 2.49 -19.36
CA SER A 59 0.49 3.36 -20.34
C SER A 59 -0.94 3.67 -19.92
N ARG A 60 -1.51 4.76 -20.45
CA ARG A 60 -2.89 5.16 -20.12
C ARG A 60 -3.92 4.08 -20.46
N ASP A 61 -3.78 3.44 -21.61
CA ASP A 61 -4.67 2.35 -22.05
C ASP A 61 -4.69 1.17 -21.06
N ARG A 62 -3.55 0.89 -20.41
CA ARG A 62 -3.43 -0.17 -19.39
C ARG A 62 -4.17 0.17 -18.09
N LEU A 63 -4.34 1.46 -17.77
CA LEU A 63 -5.17 1.91 -16.64
C LEU A 63 -6.66 1.74 -16.96
N GLU A 64 -7.07 2.14 -18.16
CA GLU A 64 -8.47 2.06 -18.59
C GLU A 64 -8.95 0.61 -18.72
N GLY A 65 -8.09 -0.28 -19.22
CA GLY A 65 -8.40 -1.69 -19.41
C GLY A 65 -8.61 -2.51 -18.14
N ALA A 66 -8.50 -1.95 -16.94
CA ALA A 66 -8.69 -2.69 -15.68
C ALA A 66 -9.86 -2.19 -14.81
N ARG A 67 -10.57 -1.15 -15.25
CA ARG A 67 -11.68 -0.52 -14.49
C ARG A 67 -12.81 -1.50 -14.15
N ASP A 68 -13.09 -2.46 -15.02
CA ASP A 68 -14.18 -3.43 -14.81
C ASP A 68 -13.81 -4.61 -13.89
N SER A 69 -12.61 -4.62 -13.32
CA SER A 69 -12.15 -5.72 -12.44
C SER A 69 -12.87 -5.77 -11.08
N GLY A 70 -13.61 -4.73 -10.70
CA GLY A 70 -14.19 -4.57 -9.37
C GLY A 70 -13.16 -4.41 -8.25
N LEU A 71 -11.87 -4.26 -8.58
CA LEU A 71 -10.80 -4.06 -7.61
C LEU A 71 -10.77 -2.62 -7.08
N GLU A 72 -11.24 -1.65 -7.85
CA GLU A 72 -11.22 -0.22 -7.49
C GLU A 72 -12.14 0.13 -6.33
N SER A 73 -13.19 -0.66 -6.09
CA SER A 73 -14.11 -0.44 -4.97
C SER A 73 -13.56 -0.90 -3.62
N ARG A 74 -12.40 -1.55 -3.61
CA ARG A 74 -11.81 -2.11 -2.39
C ARG A 74 -11.08 -1.03 -1.59
N ILE A 75 -11.17 -1.12 -0.27
CA ILE A 75 -10.45 -0.21 0.63
C ILE A 75 -8.94 -0.24 0.36
N GLY A 76 -8.30 0.92 0.31
CA GLY A 76 -6.86 1.03 0.06
C GLY A 76 -6.44 0.84 -1.40
N VAL A 77 -7.38 0.76 -2.35
CA VAL A 77 -7.11 0.75 -3.79
C VAL A 77 -7.46 2.11 -4.40
N ARG A 78 -6.50 2.71 -5.11
CA ARG A 78 -6.72 3.97 -5.84
C ARG A 78 -7.22 3.74 -7.26
N ALA A 79 -6.70 2.71 -7.91
CA ALA A 79 -7.06 2.34 -9.27
C ALA A 79 -6.69 0.88 -9.54
N ALA A 80 -7.36 0.27 -10.50
CA ALA A 80 -6.98 -1.00 -11.07
C ALA A 80 -6.15 -0.73 -12.33
N VAL A 81 -5.21 -1.62 -12.63
CA VAL A 81 -4.34 -1.53 -13.80
C VAL A 81 -4.10 -2.91 -14.38
N ARG A 82 -3.90 -3.00 -15.69
CA ARG A 82 -3.44 -4.23 -16.33
C ARG A 82 -1.92 -4.21 -16.43
N PHE A 83 -1.23 -5.14 -15.77
CA PHE A 83 0.23 -5.24 -15.78
C PHE A 83 0.64 -6.67 -16.16
N ASN A 84 1.49 -6.82 -17.18
CA ASN A 84 1.81 -8.13 -17.78
C ASN A 84 0.56 -8.97 -18.13
N ASP A 85 -0.48 -8.29 -18.60
CA ASP A 85 -1.79 -8.86 -18.95
C ASP A 85 -2.56 -9.48 -17.77
N GLU A 86 -2.06 -9.30 -16.55
CA GLU A 86 -2.73 -9.64 -15.30
C GLU A 86 -3.37 -8.39 -14.65
N PRO A 87 -4.50 -8.52 -13.95
CA PRO A 87 -5.04 -7.46 -13.11
C PRO A 87 -4.09 -7.17 -11.94
N ALA A 88 -3.76 -5.90 -11.75
CA ALA A 88 -3.03 -5.39 -10.61
C ALA A 88 -3.74 -4.15 -10.06
N VAL A 89 -3.27 -3.67 -8.91
CA VAL A 89 -3.84 -2.50 -8.24
C VAL A 89 -2.77 -1.48 -7.94
N ILE A 90 -3.16 -0.21 -7.97
CA ILE A 90 -2.38 0.92 -7.47
C ILE A 90 -2.87 1.18 -6.04
N PRO A 91 -2.01 1.03 -5.02
CA PRO A 91 -2.39 1.30 -3.63
C PRO A 91 -2.78 2.78 -3.43
N ASP A 92 -3.84 3.02 -2.66
CA ASP A 92 -4.19 4.37 -2.21
C ASP A 92 -3.38 4.77 -0.97
N ILE A 93 -2.19 5.33 -1.20
CA ILE A 93 -1.24 5.68 -0.13
C ILE A 93 -1.86 6.69 0.86
N ASP A 94 -2.59 7.69 0.37
CA ASP A 94 -3.21 8.71 1.22
C ASP A 94 -4.33 8.11 2.09
N GLY A 95 -5.18 7.26 1.49
CA GLY A 95 -6.24 6.57 2.20
C GLY A 95 -5.71 5.60 3.26
N ILE A 96 -4.66 4.85 2.94
CA ILE A 96 -3.98 3.94 3.88
C ILE A 96 -3.37 4.73 5.04
N GLU A 97 -2.70 5.84 4.76
CA GLU A 97 -2.15 6.73 5.78
C GLU A 97 -3.25 7.22 6.73
N GLN A 98 -4.39 7.67 6.20
CA GLN A 98 -5.51 8.16 7.01
C GLN A 98 -6.12 7.05 7.89
N ALA A 99 -6.30 5.84 7.34
CA ALA A 99 -6.81 4.70 8.09
C ALA A 99 -5.88 4.30 9.24
N LEU A 100 -4.56 4.30 9.01
CA LEU A 100 -3.55 4.05 10.03
C LEU A 100 -3.61 5.08 11.17
N ARG A 101 -3.75 6.37 10.82
CA ARG A 101 -3.86 7.45 11.82
C ARG A 101 -5.07 7.23 12.74
N GLN A 102 -6.21 6.86 12.16
CA GLN A 102 -7.43 6.59 12.91
C GLN A 102 -7.26 5.36 13.83
N ALA A 103 -6.68 4.28 13.31
CA ALA A 103 -6.48 3.06 14.08
C ALA A 103 -5.49 3.21 15.25
N LEU A 104 -4.47 4.07 15.10
CA LEU A 104 -3.47 4.32 16.14
C LEU A 104 -3.88 5.40 17.16
N ALA A 105 -4.91 6.19 16.86
CA ALA A 105 -5.47 7.18 17.76
C ALA A 105 -6.58 6.62 18.67
N ALA A 106 -7.09 5.43 18.36
CA ALA A 106 -8.07 4.68 19.15
C ALA A 106 -7.40 3.85 20.25
#